data_AF-A0A6P5AC27-F1
#
_entry.id   AF-A0A6P5AC27-F1
#
_cell.length_a   1.000
_cell.length_b   1.000
_cell.length_c   1.000
_cell.angle_alpha   90.00
_cell.angle_beta   90.00
_cell.angle_gamma   90.00
#
_symmetry.space_group_name_H-M   'P 1'
#
loop_
_entity.id
_entity.type
_entity.pdbx_description
1 polymer ?
#
loop_
_entity_poly.entity_id
_entity_poly.type
_entity_poly.pdbx_seq_one_letter_code
_entity_poly.pdbx_strand_id
1 'polypeptide(L)'
;MAKLIILLLAGFVSAAMANTRTCFCEIRTSTSRSDPIFLDVPNPLYRHWLHLTCSTAKQSCPDDCRRAAANALGGSVHPLNNDAGAAACARLKRQVTPDNPVHLYAHYSTSSCDHRGYQYLGELCCWEINFGPAYPVHYLHNPSCSADQHPLGL
;
A
#
# COMPACT_ATOMS: atom_id res chain seq x y z
N MET A 1 43.85 13.07 19.32
CA MET A 1 42.91 13.66 18.34
C MET A 1 41.87 12.65 17.80
N ALA A 2 42.19 11.36 17.66
CA ALA A 2 41.22 10.34 17.19
C ALA A 2 39.97 10.16 18.06
N LYS A 3 40.06 10.29 19.40
CA LYS A 3 38.92 10.16 20.32
C LYS A 3 37.81 11.22 20.10
N LEU A 4 38.17 12.43 19.67
CA LEU A 4 37.20 13.51 19.43
C LEU A 4 36.40 13.27 18.13
N ILE A 5 37.05 12.70 17.12
CA ILE A 5 36.44 12.37 15.82
C ILE A 5 35.41 11.24 15.98
N ILE A 6 35.71 10.23 16.80
CA ILE A 6 34.80 9.11 17.07
C ILE A 6 33.55 9.57 17.85
N LEU A 7 33.71 10.49 18.80
CA LEU A 7 32.58 11.08 19.55
C LEU A 7 31.66 11.92 18.66
N LEU A 8 32.23 12.70 17.74
CA LEU A 8 31.45 13.45 16.74
C LEU A 8 30.69 12.50 15.80
N LEU A 9 31.36 11.48 15.25
CA LEU A 9 30.71 10.49 14.38
C LEU A 9 29.58 9.73 15.09
N ALA A 10 29.77 9.33 16.34
CA ALA A 10 28.71 8.69 17.13
C ALA A 10 27.50 9.62 17.36
N GLY A 11 27.75 10.90 17.67
CA GLY A 11 26.69 11.90 17.82
C GLY A 11 25.91 12.16 16.52
N PHE A 12 26.60 12.21 15.37
CA PHE A 12 25.96 12.38 14.06
C PHE A 12 25.10 11.18 13.66
N VAL A 13 25.55 9.94 13.93
CA VAL A 13 24.77 8.73 13.63
C VAL A 13 23.54 8.64 14.54
N SER A 14 23.67 8.98 15.83
CA SER A 14 22.53 9.00 16.76
C SER A 14 21.50 10.09 16.42
N ALA A 15 21.94 11.28 16.01
CA ALA A 15 21.04 12.35 15.56
C ALA A 15 20.35 12.02 14.23
N ALA A 16 21.03 11.32 13.32
CA ALA A 16 20.45 10.90 12.03
C ALA A 16 19.35 9.83 12.21
N MET A 17 19.48 8.92 13.19
CA MET A 17 18.42 7.96 13.52
C MET A 17 17.24 8.61 14.27
N ALA A 18 17.48 9.67 15.05
CA ALA A 18 16.44 10.37 15.82
C ALA A 18 15.40 11.10 14.95
N ASN A 19 15.73 11.44 13.70
CA ASN A 19 14.85 12.17 12.77
C ASN A 19 14.33 11.32 11.61
N THR A 20 14.19 10.01 11.82
CA THR A 20 13.54 9.12 10.85
C THR A 20 12.05 9.03 11.14
N ARG A 21 11.21 9.17 10.10
CA ARG A 21 9.77 8.88 10.18
C ARG A 21 9.44 7.76 9.21
N THR A 22 8.59 6.84 9.63
CA THR A 22 8.13 5.71 8.83
C THR A 22 6.66 5.94 8.49
N CYS A 23 6.31 5.80 7.23
CA CYS A 23 4.94 5.59 6.80
C CYS A 23 4.69 4.07 6.79
N PHE A 24 3.93 3.56 7.74
CA PHE A 24 3.46 2.18 7.71
C PHE A 24 2.34 2.07 6.69
N CYS A 25 2.44 1.15 5.74
CA CYS A 25 1.49 1.01 4.65
C CYS A 25 1.05 -0.45 4.50
N GLU A 26 -0.25 -0.67 4.42
CA GLU A 26 -0.85 -1.99 4.26
C GLU A 26 -2.03 -1.90 3.31
N ILE A 27 -2.26 -2.91 2.49
CA ILE A 27 -3.47 -2.99 1.68
C ILE A 27 -4.48 -3.88 2.40
N ARG A 28 -5.73 -3.45 2.44
CA ARG A 28 -6.86 -4.19 3.03
C ARG A 28 -8.05 -4.15 2.09
N THR A 29 -8.99 -5.07 2.28
CA THR A 29 -10.21 -5.17 1.48
C THR A 29 -11.40 -4.37 2.06
N SER A 30 -11.12 -3.51 3.04
CA SER A 30 -12.11 -2.77 3.82
C SER A 30 -11.47 -1.51 4.41
N THR A 31 -12.28 -0.56 4.83
CA THR A 31 -11.86 0.65 5.55
C THR A 31 -11.56 0.39 7.03
N SER A 32 -11.90 -0.79 7.55
CA SER A 32 -11.60 -1.16 8.93
C SER A 32 -10.17 -1.68 9.11
N ARG A 33 -9.53 -1.26 10.20
CA ARG A 33 -8.20 -1.74 10.63
C ARG A 33 -8.25 -3.02 11.48
N SER A 34 -9.44 -3.50 11.83
CA SER A 34 -9.59 -4.84 12.40
C SER A 34 -9.45 -5.94 11.36
N ASP A 35 -9.71 -5.60 10.09
CA ASP A 35 -9.87 -6.59 9.02
C ASP A 35 -8.50 -7.11 8.56
N PRO A 36 -8.37 -8.36 8.15
CA PRO A 36 -7.07 -8.93 7.82
C PRO A 36 -6.32 -8.11 6.76
N ILE A 37 -5.00 -8.05 6.91
CA ILE A 37 -4.11 -7.45 5.91
C ILE A 37 -4.20 -8.31 4.64
N PHE A 38 -4.56 -7.67 3.54
CA PHE A 38 -4.61 -8.32 2.23
C PHE A 38 -3.21 -8.44 1.63
N LEU A 39 -2.43 -7.37 1.71
CA LEU A 39 -1.05 -7.34 1.25
C LEU A 39 -0.24 -6.34 2.08
N ASP A 40 0.83 -6.83 2.68
CA ASP A 40 1.86 -5.98 3.30
C ASP A 40 2.73 -5.37 2.18
N VAL A 41 3.03 -4.08 2.28
CA VAL A 41 3.80 -3.36 1.25
C VAL A 41 4.97 -2.62 1.89
N PRO A 42 6.06 -2.35 1.12
CA PRO A 42 7.22 -1.69 1.68
C PRO A 42 6.88 -0.34 2.31
N ASN A 43 7.29 -0.15 3.56
CA ASN A 43 7.04 1.07 4.32
C ASN A 43 7.95 2.21 3.85
N PRO A 44 7.41 3.33 3.33
CA PRO A 44 8.22 4.50 2.99
C PRO A 44 8.96 5.04 4.21
N LEU A 45 10.26 5.28 4.05
CA LEU A 45 11.12 5.85 5.07
C LEU A 45 11.53 7.26 4.70
N TYR A 46 11.26 8.18 5.61
CA TYR A 46 11.66 9.56 5.49
C TYR A 46 12.89 9.80 6.35
N ARG A 47 14.02 10.11 5.71
CA ARG A 47 15.28 10.42 6.39
C ARG A 47 15.77 11.76 5.87
N HIS A 48 15.91 12.75 6.75
CA HIS A 48 16.57 14.01 6.39
C HIS A 48 17.35 14.58 7.57
N TRP A 49 18.55 15.08 7.25
CA TRP A 49 19.53 15.59 8.23
C TRP A 49 19.18 16.94 8.85
N LEU A 50 18.26 17.72 8.26
CA LEU A 50 17.96 19.07 8.73
C LEU A 50 16.58 19.21 9.32
N HIS A 51 15.47 18.95 8.61
CA HIS A 51 14.14 19.07 9.23
C HIS A 51 13.12 18.18 8.53
N LEU A 52 12.83 17.01 9.08
CA LEU A 52 11.67 16.23 8.68
C LEU A 52 10.52 16.48 9.66
N THR A 53 9.54 17.28 9.25
CA THR A 53 8.39 17.60 10.10
C THR A 53 7.31 16.54 10.00
N CYS A 54 6.48 16.41 11.04
CA CYS A 54 5.27 15.60 10.95
C CYS A 54 4.35 16.10 9.83
N SER A 55 4.26 17.41 9.59
CA SER A 55 3.42 17.95 8.51
C SER A 55 3.83 17.37 7.15
N THR A 56 5.13 17.37 6.85
CA THR A 56 5.67 16.80 5.60
C THR A 56 5.38 15.30 5.51
N ALA A 57 5.66 14.55 6.58
CA ALA A 57 5.43 13.10 6.58
C ALA A 57 3.94 12.74 6.45
N LYS A 58 3.04 13.52 7.08
CA LYS A 58 1.59 13.36 6.95
C LYS A 58 1.12 13.61 5.53
N GLN A 59 1.66 14.65 4.88
CA GLN A 59 1.27 15.02 3.51
C GLN A 59 1.75 14.00 2.48
N SER A 60 2.97 13.46 2.62
CA SER A 60 3.54 12.51 1.67
C SER A 60 3.03 11.07 1.83
N CYS A 61 2.74 10.64 3.07
CA CYS A 61 2.46 9.24 3.39
C CYS A 61 1.29 8.60 2.61
N PRO A 62 0.14 9.26 2.36
CA PRO A 62 -0.93 8.68 1.54
C PRO A 62 -0.48 8.32 0.12
N ASP A 63 0.14 9.28 -0.57
CA ASP A 63 0.62 9.09 -1.94
C ASP A 63 1.76 8.09 -2.03
N ASP A 64 2.68 8.10 -1.06
CA ASP A 64 3.79 7.16 -1.03
C ASP A 64 3.31 5.74 -0.77
N CYS A 65 2.29 5.58 0.09
CA CYS A 65 1.63 4.32 0.35
C CYS A 65 0.89 3.80 -0.90
N ARG A 66 0.18 4.68 -1.62
CA ARG A 66 -0.43 4.33 -2.91
C ARG A 66 0.60 3.88 -3.95
N ARG A 67 1.76 4.55 -4.03
CA ARG A 67 2.86 4.13 -4.93
C ARG A 67 3.49 2.80 -4.50
N ALA A 68 3.65 2.57 -3.19
CA ALA A 68 4.12 1.28 -2.68
C ALA A 68 3.13 0.16 -3.02
N ALA A 69 1.83 0.43 -2.93
CA ALA A 69 0.77 -0.49 -3.35
C ALA A 69 0.83 -0.79 -4.86
N ALA A 70 0.97 0.23 -5.70
CA ALA A 70 1.17 0.08 -7.14
C ALA A 70 2.36 -0.84 -7.47
N ASN A 71 3.50 -0.59 -6.83
CA ASN A 71 4.70 -1.39 -7.03
C ASN A 71 4.53 -2.84 -6.56
N ALA A 72 3.87 -3.08 -5.43
CA ALA A 72 3.66 -4.42 -4.87
C ALA A 72 2.61 -5.25 -5.65
N LEU A 73 1.70 -4.58 -6.36
CA LEU A 73 0.74 -5.18 -7.27
C LEU A 73 1.25 -5.22 -8.72
N GLY A 74 2.36 -4.54 -9.03
CA GLY A 74 2.98 -4.56 -10.36
C GLY A 74 2.27 -3.71 -11.41
N GLY A 75 1.46 -2.72 -11.01
CA GLY A 75 0.66 -1.92 -11.93
C GLY A 75 0.00 -0.70 -11.28
N SER A 76 -0.85 -0.01 -12.04
CA SER A 76 -1.64 1.12 -11.52
C SER A 76 -2.72 0.61 -10.56
N VAL A 77 -2.94 1.36 -9.47
CA VAL A 77 -3.92 1.05 -8.41
C VAL A 77 -4.89 2.21 -8.18
N HIS A 78 -5.00 3.16 -9.10
CA HIS A 78 -6.03 4.21 -9.10
C HIS A 78 -6.12 4.88 -10.50
N PRO A 79 -6.92 4.32 -11.44
CA PRO A 79 -7.69 3.09 -11.31
C PRO A 79 -6.78 1.85 -11.34
N LEU A 80 -7.34 0.73 -10.88
CA LEU A 80 -6.68 -0.56 -10.91
C LEU A 80 -6.54 -1.03 -12.37
N ASN A 81 -5.31 -1.23 -12.85
CA ASN A 81 -5.10 -1.76 -14.20
C ASN A 81 -5.12 -3.29 -14.21
N ASN A 82 -5.06 -3.89 -15.41
CA ASN A 82 -5.12 -5.34 -15.58
C ASN A 82 -4.01 -6.09 -14.82
N ASP A 83 -2.77 -5.58 -14.85
CA ASP A 83 -1.63 -6.23 -14.18
C ASP A 83 -1.81 -6.25 -12.65
N ALA A 84 -2.15 -5.10 -12.07
CA ALA A 84 -2.43 -4.99 -10.63
C ALA A 84 -3.65 -5.81 -10.23
N GLY A 85 -4.68 -5.84 -11.07
CA GLY A 85 -5.87 -6.68 -10.91
C GLY A 85 -5.55 -8.16 -10.94
N ALA A 86 -4.72 -8.61 -11.88
CA ALA A 86 -4.33 -10.01 -11.99
C ALA A 86 -3.51 -10.44 -10.77
N ALA A 87 -2.57 -9.62 -10.33
CA ALA A 87 -1.79 -9.86 -9.11
C ALA A 87 -2.68 -9.91 -7.86
N ALA A 88 -3.66 -9.02 -7.74
CA ALA A 88 -4.59 -9.01 -6.63
C ALA A 88 -5.53 -10.25 -6.65
N CYS A 89 -6.05 -10.64 -7.81
CA CYS A 89 -6.88 -11.84 -7.96
C CYS A 89 -6.10 -13.12 -7.62
N ALA A 90 -4.86 -13.23 -8.06
CA ALA A 90 -3.98 -14.35 -7.74
C ALA A 90 -3.69 -14.47 -6.23
N ARG A 91 -3.68 -13.35 -5.50
CA ARG A 91 -3.57 -13.34 -4.04
C ARG A 91 -4.87 -13.69 -3.33
N LEU A 92 -6.00 -13.17 -3.83
CA LEU A 92 -7.31 -13.38 -3.22
C LEU A 92 -7.79 -14.84 -3.33
N LYS A 93 -7.43 -15.52 -4.42
CA LYS A 93 -7.72 -16.95 -4.68
C LYS A 93 -9.19 -17.33 -4.49
N ARG A 94 -10.11 -16.49 -4.98
CA ARG A 94 -11.54 -16.81 -5.06
C ARG A 94 -12.20 -16.04 -6.19
N GLN A 95 -13.33 -16.55 -6.66
CA GLN A 95 -14.19 -15.81 -7.56
C GLN A 95 -14.80 -14.57 -6.87
N VAL A 96 -14.87 -13.48 -7.61
CA VAL A 96 -15.51 -12.22 -7.20
C VAL A 96 -16.29 -11.68 -8.39
N THR A 97 -17.59 -11.52 -8.21
CA THR A 97 -18.53 -11.11 -9.26
C THR A 97 -18.80 -9.61 -9.23
N PRO A 98 -19.25 -9.02 -10.36
CA PRO A 98 -19.62 -7.60 -10.42
C PRO A 98 -20.70 -7.18 -9.41
N ASP A 99 -21.59 -8.09 -9.01
CA ASP A 99 -22.65 -7.79 -8.03
C ASP A 99 -22.12 -7.62 -6.59
N ASN A 100 -20.90 -8.10 -6.31
CA ASN A 100 -20.26 -8.00 -5.01
C ASN A 100 -18.74 -7.87 -5.16
N PRO A 101 -18.25 -6.71 -5.67
CA PRO A 101 -16.85 -6.50 -5.93
C PRO A 101 -16.05 -6.39 -4.62
N VAL A 102 -14.75 -6.68 -4.69
CA VAL A 102 -13.83 -6.44 -3.58
C VAL A 102 -13.19 -5.08 -3.74
N HIS A 103 -13.32 -4.22 -2.74
CA HIS A 103 -12.69 -2.90 -2.75
C HIS A 103 -11.32 -2.98 -2.07
N LEU A 104 -10.28 -2.43 -2.70
CA LEU A 104 -8.94 -2.34 -2.13
C LEU A 104 -8.69 -0.95 -1.56
N TYR A 105 -8.12 -0.92 -0.35
CA TYR A 105 -7.76 0.30 0.36
C TYR A 105 -6.30 0.24 0.83
N ALA A 106 -5.55 1.31 0.57
CA ALA A 106 -4.23 1.53 1.16
C ALA A 106 -4.41 2.18 2.54
N HIS A 107 -4.15 1.44 3.60
CA HIS A 107 -4.12 1.93 4.98
C HIS A 107 -2.73 2.45 5.30
N TYR A 108 -2.65 3.66 5.84
CA TYR A 108 -1.36 4.27 6.18
C TYR A 108 -1.32 4.81 7.60
N SER A 109 -0.16 4.76 8.24
CA SER A 109 0.08 5.35 9.57
C SER A 109 1.47 5.95 9.63
N THR A 110 1.62 7.18 10.13
CA THR A 110 2.92 7.85 10.22
C THR A 110 3.48 7.75 11.64
N SER A 111 4.71 7.24 11.77
CA SER A 111 5.34 7.03 13.08
C SER A 111 5.48 8.33 13.89
N SER A 112 5.02 8.27 15.14
CA SER A 112 5.12 9.35 16.13
C SER A 112 4.52 10.70 15.67
N CYS A 113 3.54 10.67 14.75
CA CYS A 113 2.88 11.87 14.22
C CYS A 113 1.36 11.89 14.45
N ASP A 114 0.77 10.86 15.08
CA ASP A 114 -0.69 10.70 15.23
C ASP A 114 -1.43 11.01 13.91
N HIS A 115 -1.08 10.25 12.88
CA HIS A 115 -1.69 10.35 11.57
C HIS A 115 -1.91 8.97 11.03
N ARG A 116 -3.17 8.69 10.74
CA ARG A 116 -3.65 7.42 10.22
C ARG A 116 -4.81 7.71 9.29
N GLY A 117 -4.92 6.92 8.24
CA GLY A 117 -6.02 7.02 7.29
C GLY A 117 -6.06 5.81 6.38
N TYR A 118 -6.90 5.92 5.37
CA TYR A 118 -6.97 4.99 4.27
C TYR A 118 -7.24 5.75 2.98
N GLN A 119 -6.83 5.20 1.85
CA GLN A 119 -7.14 5.71 0.52
C GLN A 119 -7.70 4.56 -0.32
N TYR A 120 -8.78 4.83 -1.04
CA TYR A 120 -9.35 3.88 -1.99
C TYR A 120 -8.39 3.69 -3.17
N LEU A 121 -8.13 2.44 -3.53
CA LEU A 121 -7.29 2.07 -4.65
C LEU A 121 -8.15 1.72 -5.87
N GLY A 122 -9.08 0.80 -5.69
CA GLY A 122 -9.94 0.38 -6.77
C GLY A 122 -10.80 -0.80 -6.38
N GLU A 123 -11.62 -1.23 -7.32
CA GLU A 123 -12.45 -2.42 -7.21
C GLU A 123 -11.83 -3.59 -7.97
N LEU A 124 -12.08 -4.78 -7.45
CA LEU A 124 -11.49 -6.01 -7.91
C LEU A 124 -12.60 -7.03 -8.12
N CYS A 125 -12.63 -7.58 -9.34
CA CYS A 125 -13.32 -8.83 -9.61
C CYS A 125 -12.38 -9.84 -10.23
N CYS A 126 -12.70 -11.11 -9.96
CA CYS A 126 -11.85 -12.23 -10.27
C CYS A 126 -12.71 -13.36 -10.84
N TRP A 127 -12.37 -13.81 -12.05
CA TRP A 127 -12.92 -15.02 -12.62
C TRP A 127 -12.05 -16.21 -12.24
N GLU A 128 -12.68 -17.25 -11.73
CA GLU A 128 -12.02 -18.54 -11.57
C GLU A 128 -12.05 -19.30 -12.90
N ILE A 129 -10.90 -19.77 -13.33
CA ILE A 129 -10.75 -20.67 -14.47
C ILE A 129 -10.22 -22.00 -13.97
N ASN A 130 -11.00 -23.05 -14.18
CA ASN A 130 -10.70 -24.41 -13.77
C ASN A 130 -10.77 -25.34 -14.98
N PHE A 131 -9.64 -25.96 -15.33
CA PHE A 131 -9.53 -26.90 -16.46
C PHE A 131 -9.65 -28.38 -16.02
N GLY A 132 -10.05 -28.64 -14.77
CA GLY A 132 -10.19 -29.97 -14.20
C GLY A 132 -9.06 -30.35 -13.22
N PRO A 133 -9.13 -31.56 -12.63
CA PRO A 133 -8.36 -31.93 -11.44
C PRO A 133 -6.83 -32.05 -11.64
N ALA A 134 -6.35 -32.05 -12.88
CA ALA A 134 -4.91 -32.13 -13.20
C ALA A 134 -4.27 -30.75 -13.47
N TYR A 135 -5.06 -29.67 -13.47
CA TYR A 135 -4.59 -28.33 -13.84
C TYR A 135 -4.73 -27.36 -12.67
N PRO A 136 -3.79 -26.42 -12.50
CA PRO A 136 -3.93 -25.38 -11.50
C PRO A 136 -5.14 -24.49 -11.80
N VAL A 137 -5.87 -24.11 -10.75
CA VAL A 137 -6.92 -23.10 -10.83
C VAL A 137 -6.27 -21.74 -11.01
N HIS A 138 -6.74 -20.98 -12.00
CA HIS A 138 -6.27 -19.63 -12.28
C HIS A 138 -7.35 -18.60 -11.94
N TYR A 139 -6.92 -17.44 -11.43
CA TYR A 139 -7.83 -16.33 -11.14
C TYR A 139 -7.47 -15.17 -12.05
N LEU A 140 -8.36 -14.84 -13.00
CA LEU A 140 -8.17 -13.74 -13.93
C LEU A 140 -8.87 -12.49 -13.41
N HIS A 141 -8.25 -11.34 -13.61
CA HIS A 141 -8.90 -10.07 -13.38
C HIS A 141 -10.04 -9.83 -14.37
N ASN A 142 -11.20 -9.40 -13.85
CA ASN A 142 -12.31 -8.96 -14.67
C ASN A 142 -12.37 -7.43 -14.72
N PRO A 143 -11.96 -6.78 -15.83
CA PRO A 143 -12.05 -5.34 -15.96
C PRO A 143 -13.50 -4.84 -16.03
N SER A 144 -14.48 -5.69 -16.35
CA SER A 144 -15.90 -5.29 -16.36
C SER A 144 -16.44 -4.93 -14.98
N CYS A 145 -15.69 -5.20 -13.91
CA CYS A 145 -16.03 -4.72 -12.58
C CYS A 145 -15.52 -3.33 -12.29
N SER A 146 -14.58 -2.77 -13.05
CA SER A 146 -14.21 -1.36 -12.93
C SER A 146 -15.27 -0.51 -13.64
N ALA A 147 -16.49 -0.53 -13.13
CA ALA A 147 -17.50 0.43 -13.56
C ALA A 147 -17.14 1.74 -12.86
N ASP A 148 -16.31 2.57 -13.51
CA ASP A 148 -16.03 3.97 -13.16
C ASP A 148 -17.36 4.77 -13.01
N GLN A 149 -18.08 4.56 -11.91
CA GLN A 149 -19.31 5.24 -11.52
C GLN A 149 -19.34 5.58 -10.03
N HIS A 150 -18.23 5.44 -9.29
CA HIS A 150 -18.10 6.22 -8.07
C HIS A 150 -17.75 7.65 -8.47
N PRO A 151 -18.64 8.65 -8.22
CA PRO A 151 -18.26 10.04 -8.43
C PRO A 151 -17.03 10.29 -7.57
N LEU A 152 -15.96 10.76 -8.21
CA LEU A 152 -14.82 11.35 -7.53
C LEU A 152 -15.39 12.42 -6.59
N GLY A 153 -15.55 12.06 -5.32
CA GLY A 153 -16.04 12.95 -4.29
C GLY A 153 -15.08 14.13 -4.20
N LEU A 154 -15.61 15.31 -4.52
CA LEU A 154 -15.03 16.62 -4.29
C LEU A 154 -14.47 16.76 -2.86
#